data_AF-A0A934M6P2-F1
#
_entry.id   AF-A0A934M6P2-F1
#
_cell.length_a   1.000
_cell.length_b   1.000
_cell.length_c   1.000
_cell.angle_alpha   90.00
_cell.angle_beta   90.00
_cell.angle_gamma   90.00
#
_symmetry.space_group_name_H-M   'P 1'
#
loop_
_entity.id
_entity.type
_entity.pdbx_description
1 polymer ?
#
loop_
_entity_poly.entity_id
_entity_poly.type
_entity_poly.pdbx_seq_one_letter_code
_entity_poly.pdbx_strand_id
1 'polypeptide(L)'
;MCKEDKDEVQAIGWQAIDDALKKIYKDQEPKHYGTMIPYFLGGNDPLQGISAYERKEPIPHWHIVTYGFSELYEKEWEDPDYSGYGFELTFRVKKQDSDTEPPNWALNFLQNIARYVFSTGNYFKAGHYLNANGPIAAGTDSLIGAIAFVEDPELPSMDTQNGRVEFLQVVGITVDEEDTIKCWNSTEVLKVFSKYMPLYITDLNRDSLLNNEEIKILIEKGAERDGSSTGTLFNDKLSWKENKGLFTGKSYEITIGAHQAETIGKVLKGRILKDRPLTLIGKESNIIITYSKEPAVKVDENDLELMISKETALEIASELIPKEKSFTLNTMKKVKFNIEKTEIRDQEGKVVQVIG
;
A
#
# COMPACT_ATOMS: atom_id res chain seq x y z
N MET A 1 20.83 -22.15 -51.96
CA MET A 1 20.07 -22.73 -50.84
C MET A 1 20.49 -21.97 -49.60
N CYS A 2 19.82 -20.84 -49.35
CA CYS A 2 20.01 -20.06 -48.12
C CYS A 2 18.67 -20.16 -47.41
N LYS A 3 18.61 -20.92 -46.32
CA LYS A 3 17.53 -20.80 -45.36
C LYS A 3 17.82 -19.54 -44.55
N GLU A 4 17.02 -18.51 -44.76
CA GLU A 4 16.80 -17.51 -43.73
C GLU A 4 15.75 -18.09 -42.78
N ASP A 5 16.18 -18.86 -41.77
CA ASP A 5 15.37 -19.03 -40.57
C ASP A 5 15.60 -17.76 -39.74
N LYS A 6 14.77 -16.74 -39.98
CA LYS A 6 14.46 -15.77 -38.94
C LYS A 6 13.37 -16.44 -38.12
N ASP A 7 13.76 -17.08 -37.02
CA ASP A 7 12.80 -17.44 -35.97
C ASP A 7 12.08 -16.15 -35.58
N GLU A 8 10.83 -16.04 -35.98
CA GLU A 8 9.96 -14.93 -35.62
C GLU A 8 9.81 -15.02 -34.09
N VAL A 9 10.33 -14.05 -33.35
CA VAL A 9 10.25 -14.04 -31.88
C VAL A 9 8.78 -14.00 -31.51
N GLN A 10 8.21 -15.14 -31.12
CA GLN A 10 6.80 -15.26 -30.81
C GLN A 10 6.54 -14.62 -29.44
N ALA A 11 5.76 -13.54 -29.44
CA ALA A 11 5.32 -12.86 -28.22
C ALA A 11 4.15 -13.62 -27.57
N ILE A 12 4.39 -14.86 -27.15
CA ILE A 12 3.35 -15.78 -26.64
C ILE A 12 2.68 -15.25 -25.36
N GLY A 13 3.46 -14.66 -24.44
CA GLY A 13 2.92 -14.05 -23.23
C GLY A 13 2.09 -12.81 -23.55
N TRP A 14 2.58 -11.99 -24.49
CA TRP A 14 1.83 -10.84 -25.00
C TRP A 14 0.49 -11.26 -25.61
N GLN A 15 0.51 -12.26 -26.51
CA GLN A 15 -0.70 -12.75 -27.17
C GLN A 15 -1.71 -13.32 -26.18
N ALA A 16 -1.25 -14.00 -25.12
CA ALA A 16 -2.12 -14.52 -24.07
C ALA A 16 -2.87 -13.39 -23.34
N ILE A 17 -2.17 -12.28 -23.02
CA ILE A 17 -2.79 -11.10 -22.41
C ILE A 17 -3.80 -10.47 -23.38
N ASP A 18 -3.43 -10.28 -24.64
CA ASP A 18 -4.31 -9.72 -25.67
C ASP A 18 -5.57 -10.58 -25.86
N ASP A 19 -5.45 -11.90 -25.87
CA ASP A 19 -6.58 -12.81 -26.02
C ASP A 19 -7.50 -12.81 -24.79
N ALA A 20 -6.94 -12.62 -23.59
CA ALA A 20 -7.75 -12.40 -22.40
C ALA A 20 -8.52 -11.07 -22.49
N LEU A 21 -7.89 -10.01 -22.97
CA LEU A 21 -8.50 -8.69 -23.14
C LEU A 21 -9.56 -8.68 -24.26
N LYS A 22 -9.34 -9.39 -25.37
CA LYS A 22 -10.35 -9.54 -26.45
C LYS A 22 -11.65 -10.16 -25.95
N LYS A 23 -11.62 -11.04 -24.95
CA LYS A 23 -12.87 -11.59 -24.34
C LYS A 23 -13.70 -10.51 -23.66
N ILE A 24 -13.04 -9.47 -23.15
CA ILE A 24 -13.65 -8.35 -22.44
C ILE A 24 -14.05 -7.24 -23.41
N TYR A 25 -13.15 -6.87 -24.32
CA TYR A 25 -13.25 -5.69 -25.19
C TYR A 25 -13.67 -5.97 -26.63
N LYS A 26 -13.75 -7.26 -27.01
CA LYS A 26 -14.10 -7.72 -28.36
C LYS A 26 -13.13 -7.10 -29.39
N ASP A 27 -13.67 -6.39 -30.36
CA ASP A 27 -12.93 -5.80 -31.48
C ASP A 27 -12.49 -4.35 -31.19
N GLN A 28 -12.54 -3.88 -29.94
CA GLN A 28 -12.03 -2.56 -29.60
C GLN A 28 -10.50 -2.54 -29.69
N GLU A 29 -9.98 -1.76 -30.63
CA GLU A 29 -8.55 -1.47 -30.71
C GLU A 29 -8.11 -0.61 -29.52
N PRO A 30 -7.15 -1.05 -28.69
CA PRO A 30 -6.65 -0.27 -27.58
C PRO A 30 -5.79 0.89 -28.05
N LYS A 31 -5.67 1.90 -27.18
CA LYS A 31 -4.60 2.88 -27.28
C LYS A 31 -3.35 2.28 -26.68
N HIS A 32 -2.39 1.93 -27.54
CA HIS A 32 -1.16 1.25 -27.13
C HIS A 32 0.03 2.20 -27.07
N TYR A 33 0.79 2.13 -25.98
CA TYR A 33 1.97 2.94 -25.71
C TYR A 33 3.15 2.01 -25.42
N GLY A 34 4.10 1.95 -26.35
CA GLY A 34 5.35 1.20 -26.19
C GLY A 34 6.53 2.11 -25.85
N THR A 35 7.65 1.50 -25.44
CA THR A 35 8.90 2.23 -25.18
C THR A 35 9.66 2.52 -26.47
N MET A 36 10.17 3.75 -26.64
CA MET A 36 11.05 4.07 -27.78
C MET A 36 12.40 3.35 -27.69
N ILE A 37 12.95 3.23 -26.48
CA ILE A 37 14.19 2.50 -26.20
C ILE A 37 13.87 1.44 -25.15
N PRO A 38 14.03 0.14 -25.45
CA PRO A 38 13.81 -0.92 -24.49
C PRO A 38 14.67 -0.74 -23.23
N TYR A 39 14.12 -1.10 -22.07
CA TYR A 39 14.79 -0.94 -20.78
C TYR A 39 16.16 -1.65 -20.71
N PHE A 40 16.24 -2.88 -21.23
CA PHE A 40 17.49 -3.66 -21.29
C PHE A 40 18.57 -3.02 -22.19
N LEU A 41 18.21 -2.07 -23.04
CA LEU A 41 19.14 -1.26 -23.85
C LEU A 41 19.47 0.10 -23.20
N GLY A 42 19.14 0.28 -21.92
CA GLY A 42 19.36 1.53 -21.19
C GLY A 42 18.23 2.55 -21.33
N GLY A 43 17.04 2.12 -21.77
CA GLY A 43 15.82 2.93 -21.71
C GLY A 43 15.38 3.20 -20.26
N ASN A 44 14.57 4.24 -20.06
CA ASN A 44 14.13 4.65 -18.72
C ASN A 44 12.86 3.92 -18.23
N ASP A 45 12.17 3.21 -19.12
CA ASP A 45 10.82 2.69 -18.87
C ASP A 45 10.82 1.16 -18.95
N PRO A 46 10.61 0.45 -17.83
CA PRO A 46 10.65 -1.02 -17.78
C PRO A 46 9.51 -1.70 -18.53
N LEU A 47 8.32 -1.10 -18.53
CA LEU A 47 7.15 -1.71 -19.18
C LEU A 47 7.29 -1.56 -20.69
N GLN A 48 7.35 -2.69 -21.39
CA GLN A 48 7.47 -2.76 -22.85
C GLN A 48 6.22 -2.24 -23.56
N GLY A 49 5.06 -2.33 -22.91
CA GLY A 49 3.80 -1.83 -23.41
C GLY A 49 2.82 -1.43 -22.31
N ILE A 50 1.96 -0.48 -22.62
CA ILE A 50 0.76 -0.15 -21.85
C ILE A 50 -0.39 0.00 -22.83
N SER A 51 -1.47 -0.75 -22.63
CA SER A 51 -2.68 -0.66 -23.45
C SER A 51 -3.82 -0.06 -22.64
N ALA A 52 -4.50 0.94 -23.19
CA ALA A 52 -5.67 1.56 -22.57
C ALA A 52 -6.93 1.31 -23.41
N TYR A 53 -7.96 0.79 -22.74
CA TYR A 53 -9.28 0.53 -23.32
C TYR A 53 -10.31 1.50 -22.73
N GLU A 54 -11.21 1.99 -23.57
CA GLU A 54 -12.33 2.82 -23.14
C GLU A 54 -13.51 1.95 -22.67
N ARG A 55 -14.09 2.35 -21.55
CA ARG A 55 -15.26 1.75 -20.92
C ARG A 55 -16.33 2.81 -20.70
N LYS A 56 -17.60 2.44 -20.90
CA LYS A 56 -18.76 3.31 -20.63
C LYS A 56 -19.43 3.01 -19.30
N GLU A 57 -19.45 1.74 -18.92
CA GLU A 57 -20.11 1.24 -17.72
C GLU A 57 -19.05 0.74 -16.72
N PRO A 58 -19.32 0.79 -15.41
CA PRO A 58 -20.50 1.38 -14.75
C PRO A 58 -20.48 2.92 -14.71
N ILE A 59 -19.32 3.50 -14.93
CA ILE A 59 -19.12 4.91 -15.27
C ILE A 59 -18.05 4.98 -16.36
N PRO A 60 -18.01 6.03 -17.20
CA PRO A 60 -16.95 6.19 -18.18
C PRO A 60 -15.57 6.15 -17.54
N HIS A 61 -14.71 5.24 -18.00
CA HIS A 61 -13.35 5.07 -17.48
C HIS A 61 -12.40 4.50 -18.53
N TRP A 62 -11.10 4.70 -18.30
CA TRP A 62 -10.04 3.98 -18.96
C TRP A 62 -9.70 2.74 -18.14
N HIS A 63 -9.57 1.58 -18.78
CA HIS A 63 -8.93 0.40 -18.21
C HIS A 63 -7.57 0.23 -18.87
N ILE A 64 -6.53 0.49 -18.09
CA ILE A 64 -5.14 0.50 -18.50
C ILE A 64 -4.51 -0.80 -18.05
N VAL A 65 -3.76 -1.47 -18.91
CA VAL A 65 -3.13 -2.78 -18.67
C VAL A 65 -1.67 -2.70 -19.06
N THR A 66 -0.79 -3.14 -18.17
CA THR A 66 0.67 -3.15 -18.42
C THR A 66 1.12 -4.44 -19.10
N TYR A 67 2.26 -4.34 -19.76
CA TYR A 67 2.99 -5.43 -20.39
C TYR A 67 4.46 -5.25 -20.05
N GLY A 68 5.02 -6.13 -19.22
CA GLY A 68 6.45 -6.17 -18.94
C GLY A 68 6.82 -6.69 -17.55
N PHE A 69 5.87 -6.85 -16.63
CA PHE A 69 6.14 -7.54 -15.36
C PHE A 69 6.16 -9.07 -15.54
N SER A 70 5.38 -9.56 -16.50
CA SER A 70 5.39 -10.94 -16.97
C SER A 70 6.34 -11.15 -18.16
N GLU A 71 6.64 -12.40 -18.48
CA GLU A 71 7.50 -12.75 -19.61
C GLU A 71 6.69 -12.77 -20.91
N LEU A 72 6.80 -11.69 -21.68
CA LEU A 72 5.99 -11.47 -22.87
C LEU A 72 6.40 -12.31 -24.08
N TYR A 73 7.66 -12.75 -24.12
CA TYR A 73 8.25 -13.52 -25.21
C TYR A 73 8.55 -14.94 -24.75
N GLU A 74 9.81 -15.32 -24.58
CA GLU A 74 10.21 -16.61 -24.03
C GLU A 74 10.33 -16.58 -22.51
N LYS A 75 10.39 -17.77 -21.92
CA LYS A 75 10.63 -17.98 -20.49
C LYS A 75 12.09 -17.67 -20.15
N GLU A 76 12.31 -16.72 -19.24
CA GLU A 76 13.62 -16.22 -18.81
C GLU A 76 13.96 -16.61 -17.34
N TRP A 77 12.98 -16.56 -16.44
CA TRP A 77 13.11 -16.89 -15.02
C TRP A 77 13.09 -18.40 -14.81
N GLU A 78 13.87 -18.89 -13.84
CA GLU A 78 14.00 -20.33 -13.56
C GLU A 78 12.72 -20.96 -12.99
N ASP A 79 11.88 -20.19 -12.31
CA ASP A 79 10.63 -20.67 -11.72
C ASP A 79 9.60 -20.95 -12.83
N PRO A 80 9.23 -22.21 -13.09
CA PRO A 80 8.28 -22.55 -14.15
C PRO A 80 6.83 -22.23 -13.78
N ASP A 81 6.52 -22.03 -12.49
CA ASP A 81 5.15 -21.83 -12.03
C ASP A 81 4.65 -20.41 -12.33
N TYR A 82 5.56 -19.43 -12.41
CA TYR A 82 5.23 -18.02 -12.60
C TYR A 82 5.94 -17.42 -13.82
N SER A 83 5.21 -16.57 -14.55
CA SER A 83 5.79 -15.81 -15.64
C SER A 83 6.39 -14.50 -15.14
N GLY A 84 7.72 -14.38 -15.17
CA GLY A 84 8.45 -13.23 -14.65
C GLY A 84 8.13 -12.96 -13.18
N TYR A 85 7.71 -11.73 -12.87
CA TYR A 85 7.23 -11.38 -11.52
C TYR A 85 5.87 -12.02 -11.15
N GLY A 86 5.21 -12.71 -12.09
CA GLY A 86 3.96 -13.44 -11.89
C GLY A 86 2.70 -12.58 -11.94
N PHE A 87 2.81 -11.29 -12.32
CA PHE A 87 1.65 -10.40 -12.44
C PHE A 87 1.81 -9.39 -13.57
N GLU A 88 0.70 -8.74 -13.94
CA GLU A 88 0.65 -7.44 -14.62
C GLU A 88 -0.22 -6.48 -13.81
N LEU A 89 0.02 -5.18 -13.95
CA LEU A 89 -0.83 -4.17 -13.35
C LEU A 89 -1.99 -3.82 -14.28
N THR A 90 -3.17 -3.65 -13.68
CA THR A 90 -4.28 -2.95 -14.32
C THR A 90 -4.59 -1.68 -13.55
N PHE A 91 -5.20 -0.70 -14.21
CA PHE A 91 -5.61 0.54 -13.56
C PHE A 91 -6.87 1.09 -14.20
N ARG A 92 -7.89 1.35 -13.39
CA ARG A 92 -9.13 1.98 -13.83
C ARG A 92 -9.16 3.43 -13.41
N VAL A 93 -9.19 4.33 -14.38
CA VAL A 93 -9.19 5.78 -14.14
C VAL A 93 -10.45 6.37 -14.75
N LYS A 94 -11.23 7.10 -13.96
CA LYS A 94 -12.43 7.79 -14.43
C LYS A 94 -12.10 8.68 -15.62
N LYS A 95 -12.89 8.57 -16.68
CA LYS A 95 -12.74 9.30 -17.93
C LYS A 95 -13.68 10.50 -17.94
N GLN A 96 -13.19 11.67 -18.36
CA GLN A 96 -14.06 12.79 -18.66
C GLN A 96 -14.59 12.67 -20.08
N ASP A 97 -15.80 13.18 -20.35
CA ASP A 97 -16.44 13.04 -21.67
C ASP A 97 -15.60 13.64 -22.81
N SER A 98 -14.84 14.69 -22.52
CA SER A 98 -13.93 15.34 -23.47
C SER A 98 -12.65 14.57 -23.76
N ASP A 99 -12.30 13.58 -22.93
CA ASP A 99 -11.04 12.87 -23.06
C ASP A 99 -11.10 11.91 -24.25
N THR A 100 -10.20 12.08 -25.21
CA THR A 100 -10.01 11.14 -26.32
C THR A 100 -8.80 10.23 -26.10
N GLU A 101 -8.02 10.45 -25.05
CA GLU A 101 -6.82 9.70 -24.67
C GLU A 101 -6.85 9.40 -23.16
N PRO A 102 -6.25 8.29 -22.69
CA PRO A 102 -5.97 8.09 -21.28
C PRO A 102 -5.05 9.19 -20.75
N PRO A 103 -5.19 9.56 -19.47
CA PRO A 103 -4.38 10.63 -18.90
C PRO A 103 -2.92 10.21 -18.77
N ASN A 104 -2.01 11.04 -19.30
CA ASN A 104 -0.56 10.78 -19.27
C ASN A 104 0.01 10.54 -17.86
N TRP A 105 -0.56 11.17 -16.83
CA TRP A 105 -0.10 10.95 -15.44
C TRP A 105 -0.28 9.48 -15.02
N ALA A 106 -1.33 8.80 -15.48
CA ALA A 106 -1.59 7.41 -15.10
C ALA A 106 -0.59 6.45 -15.77
N LEU A 107 -0.25 6.70 -17.04
CA LEU A 107 0.77 5.94 -17.75
C LEU A 107 2.15 6.11 -17.09
N ASN A 108 2.52 7.36 -16.77
CA ASN A 108 3.77 7.66 -16.06
C ASN A 108 3.79 7.06 -14.65
N PHE A 109 2.66 7.06 -13.96
CA PHE A 109 2.54 6.45 -12.64
C PHE A 109 2.82 4.95 -12.68
N LEU A 110 2.25 4.22 -13.65
CA LEU A 110 2.53 2.79 -13.83
C LEU A 110 4.00 2.51 -14.14
N GLN A 111 4.64 3.34 -14.98
CA GLN A 111 6.09 3.23 -15.22
C GLN A 111 6.92 3.50 -13.95
N ASN A 112 6.51 4.46 -13.10
CA ASN A 112 7.19 4.72 -11.82
C ASN A 112 7.09 3.49 -10.89
N ILE A 113 5.93 2.85 -10.81
CA ILE A 113 5.74 1.60 -10.06
C ILE A 113 6.63 0.50 -10.63
N ALA A 114 6.68 0.36 -11.96
CA ALA A 114 7.56 -0.61 -12.61
C ALA A 114 9.03 -0.37 -12.25
N ARG A 115 9.52 0.87 -12.34
CA ARG A 115 10.90 1.20 -11.93
C ARG A 115 11.19 0.82 -10.49
N TYR A 116 10.24 1.00 -9.57
CA TYR A 116 10.39 0.56 -8.18
C TYR A 116 10.55 -0.97 -8.07
N VAL A 117 9.67 -1.75 -8.71
CA VAL A 117 9.72 -3.22 -8.64
C VAL A 117 11.02 -3.73 -9.26
N PHE A 118 11.39 -3.25 -10.45
CA PHE A 118 12.59 -3.69 -11.16
C PHE A 118 13.90 -3.28 -10.47
N SER A 119 13.93 -2.15 -9.76
CA SER A 119 15.14 -1.69 -9.04
C SER A 119 15.30 -2.33 -7.66
N THR A 120 14.20 -2.71 -7.01
CA THR A 120 14.25 -3.21 -5.62
C THR A 120 14.01 -4.72 -5.50
N GLY A 121 13.41 -5.34 -6.51
CA GLY A 121 12.89 -6.71 -6.45
C GLY A 121 11.63 -6.88 -5.60
N ASN A 122 11.16 -5.81 -4.93
CA ASN A 122 9.95 -5.85 -4.11
C ASN A 122 8.73 -5.74 -5.02
N TYR A 123 7.98 -6.82 -5.13
CA TYR A 123 6.76 -6.89 -5.94
C TYR A 123 5.49 -6.79 -5.11
N PHE A 124 4.35 -6.65 -5.79
CA PHE A 124 3.05 -6.45 -5.16
C PHE A 124 2.18 -7.71 -5.20
N LYS A 125 1.23 -7.78 -4.26
CA LYS A 125 0.13 -8.75 -4.24
C LYS A 125 -1.16 -8.03 -3.87
N ALA A 126 -2.29 -8.65 -4.14
CA ALA A 126 -3.58 -8.18 -3.64
C ALA A 126 -3.53 -7.98 -2.11
N GLY A 127 -4.06 -6.85 -1.65
CA GLY A 127 -3.99 -6.41 -0.25
C GLY A 127 -2.76 -5.57 0.10
N HIS A 128 -1.73 -5.50 -0.75
CA HIS A 128 -0.66 -4.52 -0.56
C HIS A 128 -1.18 -3.09 -0.76
N TYR A 129 -0.48 -2.11 -0.19
CA TYR A 129 -0.78 -0.70 -0.33
C TYR A 129 0.50 0.14 -0.22
N LEU A 130 0.46 1.36 -0.74
CA LEU A 130 1.59 2.29 -0.77
C LEU A 130 1.08 3.73 -0.62
N ASN A 131 1.69 4.49 0.28
CA ASN A 131 1.49 5.93 0.34
C ASN A 131 2.38 6.62 -0.73
N ALA A 132 1.79 7.48 -1.55
CA ALA A 132 2.51 8.19 -2.62
C ALA A 132 3.22 9.46 -2.14
N ASN A 133 3.09 9.82 -0.85
CA ASN A 133 3.62 11.04 -0.22
C ASN A 133 3.17 12.32 -0.93
N GLY A 134 1.91 12.32 -1.37
CA GLY A 134 1.29 13.38 -2.16
C GLY A 134 0.29 12.79 -3.15
N PRO A 135 -0.41 13.62 -3.92
CA PRO A 135 -1.38 13.16 -4.92
C PRO A 135 -0.75 12.20 -5.94
N ILE A 136 -1.42 11.08 -6.24
CA ILE A 136 -0.94 10.11 -7.23
C ILE A 136 -0.81 10.72 -8.64
N ALA A 137 -1.63 11.73 -8.92
CA ALA A 137 -1.49 12.62 -10.06
C ALA A 137 -0.75 13.88 -9.61
N ALA A 138 0.57 13.86 -9.75
CA ALA A 138 1.44 14.94 -9.30
C ALA A 138 1.01 16.31 -9.89
N GLY A 139 1.05 17.35 -9.05
CA GLY A 139 0.66 18.70 -9.43
C GLY A 139 -0.86 18.97 -9.42
N THR A 140 -1.67 18.02 -8.97
CA THR A 140 -3.10 18.22 -8.71
C THR A 140 -3.36 18.50 -7.22
N ASP A 141 -4.56 18.96 -6.89
CA ASP A 141 -5.09 19.12 -5.53
C ASP A 141 -5.91 17.89 -5.07
N SER A 142 -5.79 16.76 -5.79
CA SER A 142 -6.51 15.53 -5.49
C SER A 142 -6.18 15.01 -4.09
N LEU A 143 -7.22 14.58 -3.35
CA LEU A 143 -7.05 13.91 -2.06
C LEU A 143 -6.53 12.48 -2.18
N ILE A 144 -6.51 11.92 -3.40
CA ILE A 144 -6.03 10.58 -3.68
C ILE A 144 -4.49 10.56 -3.61
N GLY A 145 -3.98 10.24 -2.43
CA GLY A 145 -2.55 10.28 -2.11
C GLY A 145 -1.91 8.94 -1.77
N ALA A 146 -2.67 7.84 -1.88
CA ALA A 146 -2.18 6.50 -1.67
C ALA A 146 -2.81 5.53 -2.68
N ILE A 147 -2.24 4.34 -2.81
CA ILE A 147 -2.77 3.25 -3.61
C ILE A 147 -2.89 1.97 -2.80
N ALA A 148 -3.84 1.12 -3.20
CA ALA A 148 -3.91 -0.27 -2.79
C ALA A 148 -4.04 -1.18 -4.02
N PHE A 149 -3.80 -2.47 -3.83
CA PHE A 149 -3.87 -3.46 -4.90
C PHE A 149 -4.97 -4.48 -4.61
N VAL A 150 -5.80 -4.76 -5.62
CA VAL A 150 -6.80 -5.84 -5.60
C VAL A 150 -6.58 -6.75 -6.81
N GLU A 151 -7.12 -7.96 -6.79
CA GLU A 151 -7.28 -8.73 -8.03
C GLU A 151 -8.22 -7.96 -8.97
N ASP A 152 -7.90 -7.90 -10.27
CA ASP A 152 -8.77 -7.23 -11.22
C ASP A 152 -10.15 -7.89 -11.25
N PRO A 153 -11.24 -7.13 -11.06
CA PRO A 153 -12.59 -7.68 -10.93
C PRO A 153 -13.12 -8.34 -12.21
N GLU A 154 -12.50 -8.08 -13.36
CA GLU A 154 -12.98 -8.56 -14.66
C GLU A 154 -11.91 -9.26 -15.50
N LEU A 155 -10.63 -9.13 -15.14
CA LEU A 155 -9.52 -9.82 -15.78
C LEU A 155 -8.90 -10.84 -14.81
N PRO A 156 -9.35 -12.11 -14.81
CA PRO A 156 -8.87 -13.11 -13.88
C PRO A 156 -7.42 -13.51 -14.20
N SER A 157 -6.72 -14.05 -13.20
CA SER A 157 -5.42 -14.72 -13.40
C SER A 157 -5.50 -15.78 -14.48
N MET A 158 -4.42 -16.00 -15.21
CA MET A 158 -4.35 -16.98 -16.28
C MET A 158 -3.02 -17.73 -16.27
N ASP A 159 -3.04 -18.95 -16.80
CA ASP A 159 -1.84 -19.72 -17.07
C ASP A 159 -1.41 -19.48 -18.52
N THR A 160 -0.15 -19.12 -18.72
CA THR A 160 0.47 -18.98 -20.04
C THR A 160 1.49 -20.09 -20.25
N GLN A 161 2.05 -20.18 -21.45
CA GLN A 161 3.18 -21.09 -21.71
C GLN A 161 4.43 -20.72 -20.89
N ASN A 162 4.56 -19.47 -20.43
CA ASN A 162 5.68 -19.00 -19.60
C ASN A 162 5.39 -19.08 -18.09
N GLY A 163 4.24 -19.64 -17.69
CA GLY A 163 3.81 -19.71 -16.30
C GLY A 163 2.60 -18.83 -15.99
N ARG A 164 2.21 -18.79 -14.72
CA ARG A 164 1.03 -18.07 -14.22
C ARG A 164 1.24 -16.56 -14.23
N VAL A 165 0.20 -15.82 -14.63
CA VAL A 165 0.12 -14.35 -14.57
C VAL A 165 -1.16 -13.94 -13.83
N GLU A 166 -1.00 -13.14 -12.78
CA GLU A 166 -2.09 -12.49 -12.07
C GLU A 166 -2.29 -11.04 -12.57
N PHE A 167 -3.50 -10.51 -12.46
CA PHE A 167 -3.77 -9.11 -12.80
C PHE A 167 -4.13 -8.34 -11.54
N LEU A 168 -3.25 -7.42 -11.16
CA LEU A 168 -3.39 -6.62 -9.95
C LEU A 168 -3.87 -5.22 -10.32
N GLN A 169 -5.11 -4.92 -9.98
CA GLN A 169 -5.66 -3.59 -10.17
C GLN A 169 -5.16 -2.63 -9.11
N VAL A 170 -4.55 -1.54 -9.55
CA VAL A 170 -4.21 -0.37 -8.74
C VAL A 170 -5.51 0.37 -8.40
N VAL A 171 -5.70 0.71 -7.12
CA VAL A 171 -6.85 1.46 -6.61
C VAL A 171 -6.36 2.71 -5.91
N GLY A 172 -6.74 3.88 -6.41
CA GLY A 172 -6.47 5.15 -5.73
C GLY A 172 -7.34 5.33 -4.48
N ILE A 173 -6.69 5.59 -3.35
CA ILE A 173 -7.30 5.86 -2.05
C ILE A 173 -6.77 7.16 -1.43
N THR A 174 -7.55 7.75 -0.54
CA THR A 174 -7.10 8.89 0.26
C THR A 174 -6.18 8.43 1.39
N VAL A 175 -5.42 9.36 1.99
CA VAL A 175 -4.46 9.01 3.06
C VAL A 175 -5.17 8.54 4.34
N ASP A 176 -6.33 9.10 4.68
CA ASP A 176 -7.14 8.67 5.83
C ASP A 176 -7.76 7.27 5.62
N GLU A 177 -8.03 6.89 4.38
CA GLU A 177 -8.44 5.53 4.02
C GLU A 177 -7.28 4.52 4.15
N GLU A 178 -6.06 4.93 3.79
CA GLU A 178 -4.86 4.12 4.05
C GLU A 178 -4.65 3.90 5.56
N ASP A 179 -4.89 4.90 6.41
CA ASP A 179 -4.83 4.74 7.87
C ASP A 179 -5.87 3.74 8.39
N THR A 180 -7.03 3.71 7.75
CA THR A 180 -8.07 2.73 8.04
C THR A 180 -7.66 1.31 7.64
N ILE A 181 -6.98 1.15 6.50
CA ILE A 181 -6.36 -0.11 6.10
C ILE A 181 -5.36 -0.58 7.16
N LYS A 182 -4.51 0.31 7.69
CA LYS A 182 -3.56 -0.02 8.77
C LYS A 182 -4.28 -0.54 10.01
N CYS A 183 -5.41 0.07 10.37
CA CYS A 183 -6.17 -0.27 11.57
C CYS A 183 -6.94 -1.60 11.47
N TRP A 184 -7.25 -2.08 10.27
CA TRP A 184 -8.04 -3.31 10.07
C TRP A 184 -7.35 -4.27 9.10
N ASN A 185 -7.69 -4.20 7.81
CA ASN A 185 -7.15 -5.07 6.78
C ASN A 185 -7.45 -4.46 5.41
N SER A 186 -6.45 -4.40 4.54
CA SER A 186 -6.59 -3.79 3.21
C SER A 186 -7.72 -4.41 2.39
N THR A 187 -7.73 -5.74 2.28
CA THR A 187 -8.73 -6.50 1.51
C THR A 187 -10.14 -6.28 2.05
N GLU A 188 -10.32 -6.28 3.37
CA GLU A 188 -11.65 -6.08 3.96
C GLU A 188 -12.15 -4.63 3.84
N VAL A 189 -11.27 -3.64 3.99
CA VAL A 189 -11.61 -2.23 3.75
C VAL A 189 -12.02 -2.02 2.29
N LEU A 190 -11.25 -2.56 1.34
CA LEU A 190 -11.58 -2.46 -0.09
C LEU A 190 -12.89 -3.17 -0.41
N LYS A 191 -13.21 -4.32 0.21
CA LYS A 191 -14.53 -4.95 0.07
C LYS A 191 -15.66 -4.02 0.52
N VAL A 192 -15.49 -3.26 1.61
CA VAL A 192 -16.48 -2.25 2.03
C VAL A 192 -16.59 -1.14 0.97
N PHE A 193 -15.46 -0.64 0.47
CA PHE A 193 -15.42 0.42 -0.54
C PHE A 193 -15.99 -0.01 -1.89
N SER A 194 -15.94 -1.29 -2.25
CA SER A 194 -16.42 -1.82 -3.54
C SER A 194 -17.87 -1.48 -3.86
N LYS A 195 -18.70 -1.28 -2.83
CA LYS A 195 -20.10 -0.84 -2.97
C LYS A 195 -20.25 0.61 -3.46
N TYR A 196 -19.23 1.43 -3.25
CA TYR A 196 -19.19 2.87 -3.53
C TYR A 196 -18.17 3.23 -4.61
N MET A 197 -17.20 2.35 -4.86
CA MET A 197 -16.22 2.42 -5.94
C MET A 197 -16.43 1.21 -6.85
N PRO A 198 -17.42 1.27 -7.76
CA PRO A 198 -17.71 0.13 -8.62
C PRO A 198 -16.50 -0.15 -9.52
N LEU A 199 -16.13 -1.43 -9.62
CA LEU A 199 -14.87 -1.91 -10.23
C LEU A 199 -13.60 -1.23 -9.69
N TYR A 200 -13.64 -0.62 -8.50
CA TYR A 200 -12.53 0.15 -7.94
C TYR A 200 -11.97 1.23 -8.87
N ILE A 201 -12.85 1.88 -9.65
CA ILE A 201 -12.46 2.98 -10.54
C ILE A 201 -11.93 4.15 -9.71
N THR A 202 -10.73 4.62 -10.04
CA THR A 202 -10.10 5.76 -9.41
C THR A 202 -10.63 7.06 -10.00
N ASP A 203 -11.25 7.87 -9.16
CA ASP A 203 -11.67 9.24 -9.47
C ASP A 203 -10.82 10.22 -8.67
N LEU A 204 -9.99 11.03 -9.35
CA LEU A 204 -9.13 12.01 -8.67
C LEU A 204 -9.92 13.10 -7.94
N ASN A 205 -11.18 13.33 -8.31
CA ASN A 205 -12.00 14.38 -7.72
C ASN A 205 -12.87 13.87 -6.56
N ARG A 206 -12.76 12.58 -6.18
CA ARG A 206 -13.58 12.09 -5.07
C ARG A 206 -13.01 12.52 -3.72
N ASP A 207 -13.92 12.79 -2.80
CA ASP A 207 -13.60 12.89 -1.38
C ASP A 207 -13.37 11.50 -0.75
N SER A 208 -12.86 11.49 0.47
CA SER A 208 -12.75 10.29 1.29
C SER A 208 -14.12 9.62 1.50
N LEU A 209 -14.17 8.30 1.31
CA LEU A 209 -15.33 7.48 1.64
C LEU A 209 -15.62 7.49 3.14
N LEU A 210 -14.65 7.84 3.98
CA LEU A 210 -14.85 7.99 5.42
C LEU A 210 -15.74 9.20 5.76
N ASN A 211 -16.09 10.07 4.80
CA ASN A 211 -17.16 11.05 5.00
C ASN A 211 -18.54 10.40 5.14
N ASN A 212 -18.70 9.13 4.75
CA ASN A 212 -19.91 8.35 4.96
C ASN A 212 -19.87 7.62 6.31
N GLU A 213 -20.80 7.96 7.19
CA GLU A 213 -20.89 7.39 8.53
C GLU A 213 -21.18 5.88 8.54
N GLU A 214 -21.93 5.36 7.56
CA GLU A 214 -22.17 3.93 7.43
C GLU A 214 -20.87 3.17 7.16
N ILE A 215 -20.00 3.73 6.31
CA ILE A 215 -18.70 3.13 5.99
C ILE A 215 -17.80 3.10 7.22
N LYS A 216 -17.74 4.21 7.98
CA LYS A 216 -17.01 4.26 9.26
C LYS A 216 -17.47 3.16 10.22
N ILE A 217 -18.78 3.05 10.45
CA ILE A 217 -19.35 2.04 11.36
C ILE A 217 -19.02 0.60 10.90
N LEU A 218 -19.10 0.33 9.60
CA LEU A 218 -18.79 -1.01 9.06
C LEU A 218 -17.32 -1.37 9.28
N ILE A 219 -16.43 -0.42 9.05
CA ILE A 219 -14.99 -0.56 9.24
C ILE A 219 -14.65 -0.75 10.71
N GLU A 220 -15.19 0.08 11.61
CA GLU A 220 -14.94 -0.02 13.04
C GLU A 220 -15.37 -1.38 13.59
N LYS A 221 -16.59 -1.84 13.23
CA LYS A 221 -17.07 -3.18 13.61
C LYS A 221 -16.19 -4.30 13.06
N GLY A 222 -15.73 -4.16 11.82
CA GLY A 222 -14.80 -5.09 11.20
C GLY A 222 -13.47 -5.16 11.96
N ALA A 223 -12.88 -4.00 12.25
CA ALA A 223 -11.62 -3.86 12.98
C ALA A 223 -11.71 -4.44 14.41
N GLU A 224 -12.80 -4.19 15.13
CA GLU A 224 -13.03 -4.75 16.47
C GLU A 224 -13.13 -6.28 16.44
N ARG A 225 -13.86 -6.81 15.44
CA ARG A 225 -14.06 -8.25 15.26
C ARG A 225 -12.76 -8.96 14.87
N ASP A 226 -12.04 -8.45 13.87
CA ASP A 226 -10.95 -9.17 13.22
C ASP A 226 -9.56 -8.78 13.74
N GLY A 227 -9.44 -7.57 14.29
CA GLY A 227 -8.17 -6.94 14.63
C GLY A 227 -7.44 -6.39 13.40
N SER A 228 -6.27 -5.78 13.64
CA SER A 228 -5.41 -5.28 12.56
C SER A 228 -4.57 -6.41 11.95
N SER A 229 -4.33 -6.35 10.63
CA SER A 229 -3.36 -7.18 9.91
C SER A 229 -1.98 -6.54 9.76
N THR A 230 -1.83 -5.23 10.01
CA THR A 230 -0.56 -4.49 9.92
C THR A 230 0.39 -4.87 11.05
N GLY A 231 1.40 -5.70 10.79
CA GLY A 231 2.37 -6.14 11.79
C GLY A 231 3.44 -5.10 12.14
N THR A 232 3.67 -4.14 11.25
CA THR A 232 4.77 -3.18 11.35
C THR A 232 4.31 -1.76 10.99
N LEU A 233 4.72 -0.77 11.77
CA LEU A 233 4.49 0.65 11.49
C LEU A 233 5.81 1.42 11.54
N PHE A 234 6.06 2.25 10.53
CA PHE A 234 7.21 3.16 10.51
C PHE A 234 6.82 4.50 11.13
N ASN A 235 7.61 4.95 12.11
CA ASN A 235 7.43 6.24 12.77
C ASN A 235 8.78 6.97 12.86
N ASP A 236 8.89 8.10 12.18
CA ASP A 236 10.11 8.88 12.03
C ASP A 236 10.57 9.56 13.34
N LYS A 237 9.65 9.73 14.29
CA LYS A 237 9.88 10.28 15.64
C LYS A 237 10.08 9.20 16.70
N LEU A 238 10.03 7.93 16.33
CA LEU A 238 10.15 6.84 17.28
C LEU A 238 11.54 6.85 17.89
N SER A 239 11.56 6.93 19.22
CA SER A 239 12.76 6.71 20.01
C SER A 239 12.38 6.20 21.38
N TRP A 240 13.35 5.60 22.07
CA TRP A 240 13.18 5.22 23.46
C TRP A 240 14.46 5.45 24.25
N LYS A 241 14.33 5.60 25.57
CA LYS A 241 15.46 5.81 26.48
C LYS A 241 15.30 4.99 27.74
N GLU A 242 16.34 4.24 28.12
CA GLU A 242 16.46 3.66 29.46
C GLU A 242 17.09 4.67 30.42
N ASN A 243 16.37 4.97 31.51
CA ASN A 243 16.86 5.76 32.63
C ASN A 243 17.19 4.82 33.80
N LYS A 244 18.37 4.99 34.41
CA LYS A 244 18.80 4.20 35.57
C LYS A 244 18.71 5.03 36.83
N GLY A 245 17.73 4.74 37.68
CA GLY A 245 17.60 5.36 38.99
C GLY A 245 18.42 4.64 40.05
N LEU A 246 19.16 5.39 40.89
CA LEU A 246 20.00 4.85 41.97
C LEU A 246 19.24 3.96 42.96
N PHE A 247 17.94 4.19 43.17
CA PHE A 247 17.10 3.43 44.12
C PHE A 247 15.80 2.88 43.51
N THR A 248 15.40 3.35 42.33
CA THR A 248 14.11 3.02 41.70
C THR A 248 14.23 1.96 40.59
N GLY A 249 15.47 1.57 40.26
CA GLY A 249 15.77 0.65 39.16
C GLY A 249 15.68 1.33 37.80
N LYS A 250 15.48 0.52 36.75
CA LYS A 250 15.34 0.97 35.36
C LYS A 250 13.93 1.52 35.10
N SER A 251 13.83 2.61 34.35
CA SER A 251 12.60 3.11 33.73
C SER A 251 12.82 3.43 32.25
N TYR A 252 11.74 3.51 31.49
CA TYR A 252 11.76 3.60 30.05
C TYR A 252 10.86 4.74 29.59
N GLU A 253 11.40 5.63 28.76
CA GLU A 253 10.63 6.67 28.09
C GLU A 253 10.55 6.34 26.60
N ILE A 254 9.34 6.28 26.07
CA ILE A 254 9.05 6.01 24.66
C ILE A 254 8.49 7.29 24.04
N THR A 255 9.06 7.73 22.93
CA THR A 255 8.62 8.92 22.20
C THR A 255 8.00 8.53 20.87
N ILE A 256 6.85 9.13 20.55
CA ILE A 256 6.09 8.91 19.31
C ILE A 256 5.61 10.26 18.78
N GLY A 257 5.59 10.44 17.46
CA GLY A 257 5.01 11.63 16.82
C GLY A 257 3.48 11.67 16.90
N ALA A 258 2.91 12.83 17.24
CA ALA A 258 1.48 13.07 17.39
C ALA A 258 0.65 12.69 16.14
N HIS A 259 1.21 12.87 14.94
CA HIS A 259 0.50 12.53 13.70
C HIS A 259 0.05 11.06 13.65
N GLN A 260 0.89 10.13 14.09
CA GLN A 260 0.61 8.69 14.01
C GLN A 260 0.14 8.08 15.34
N ALA A 261 0.07 8.88 16.42
CA ALA A 261 -0.24 8.38 17.76
C ALA A 261 -1.56 7.59 17.78
N GLU A 262 -2.63 8.17 17.23
CA GLU A 262 -3.95 7.52 17.20
C GLU A 262 -3.94 6.21 16.40
N THR A 263 -3.33 6.21 15.22
CA THR A 263 -3.20 5.01 14.37
C THR A 263 -2.40 3.92 15.08
N ILE A 264 -1.29 4.27 15.75
CA ILE A 264 -0.50 3.32 16.54
C ILE A 264 -1.35 2.73 17.68
N GLY A 265 -2.13 3.55 18.39
CA GLY A 265 -3.03 3.10 19.45
C GLY A 265 -4.09 2.11 18.94
N LYS A 266 -4.74 2.43 17.81
CA LYS A 266 -5.75 1.56 17.17
C LYS A 266 -5.14 0.24 16.71
N VAL A 267 -3.99 0.27 16.03
CA VAL A 267 -3.28 -0.94 15.56
C VAL A 267 -2.83 -1.77 16.76
N LEU A 268 -2.22 -1.17 17.78
CA LEU A 268 -1.79 -1.85 19.00
C LEU A 268 -2.96 -2.62 19.66
N LYS A 269 -4.09 -1.93 19.88
CA LYS A 269 -5.31 -2.55 20.39
C LYS A 269 -5.76 -3.71 19.50
N GLY A 270 -5.85 -3.47 18.18
CA GLY A 270 -6.30 -4.45 17.20
C GLY A 270 -5.40 -5.69 17.11
N ARG A 271 -4.13 -5.60 17.49
CA ARG A 271 -3.19 -6.73 17.43
C ARG A 271 -3.05 -7.47 18.76
N ILE A 272 -2.76 -6.74 19.84
CA ILE A 272 -2.47 -7.36 21.14
C ILE A 272 -3.72 -8.05 21.70
N LEU A 273 -4.92 -7.52 21.47
CA LEU A 273 -6.15 -8.19 21.88
C LEU A 273 -6.40 -9.52 21.13
N LYS A 274 -5.79 -9.68 19.95
CA LYS A 274 -5.82 -10.89 19.13
C LYS A 274 -4.53 -11.72 19.26
N ASP A 275 -3.72 -11.45 20.29
CA ASP A 275 -2.46 -12.14 20.59
C ASP A 275 -1.45 -12.09 19.43
N ARG A 276 -1.45 -10.99 18.66
CA ARG A 276 -0.52 -10.73 17.56
C ARG A 276 0.49 -9.64 17.96
N PRO A 277 1.78 -9.76 17.61
CA PRO A 277 2.78 -8.75 17.90
C PRO A 277 2.62 -7.51 17.00
N LEU A 278 3.10 -6.36 17.47
CA LEU A 278 3.25 -5.12 16.69
C LEU A 278 4.70 -4.63 16.79
N THR A 279 5.34 -4.35 15.66
CA THR A 279 6.66 -3.73 15.61
C THR A 279 6.54 -2.28 15.17
N LEU A 280 7.07 -1.35 15.96
CA LEU A 280 7.26 0.03 15.58
C LEU A 280 8.72 0.20 15.13
N ILE A 281 8.93 0.67 13.90
CA ILE A 281 10.25 0.90 13.32
C ILE A 281 10.56 2.39 13.32
N GLY A 282 11.66 2.75 13.97
CA GLY A 282 12.23 4.09 13.96
C GLY A 282 13.47 4.16 13.06
N LYS A 283 14.11 5.33 13.04
CA LYS A 283 15.36 5.52 12.28
C LYS A 283 16.56 4.80 12.90
N GLU A 284 16.60 4.75 14.22
CA GLU A 284 17.75 4.25 15.00
C GLU A 284 17.40 3.11 15.95
N SER A 285 16.12 2.90 16.23
CA SER A 285 15.64 1.90 17.20
C SER A 285 14.26 1.37 16.82
N ASN A 286 13.97 0.13 17.22
CA ASN A 286 12.65 -0.45 17.09
C ASN A 286 12.01 -0.70 18.45
N ILE A 287 10.68 -0.80 18.47
CA ILE A 287 9.92 -1.25 19.63
C ILE A 287 9.06 -2.43 19.21
N ILE A 288 9.28 -3.59 19.82
CA ILE A 288 8.52 -4.81 19.56
C ILE A 288 7.55 -5.01 20.72
N ILE A 289 6.25 -4.98 20.43
CA ILE A 289 5.20 -5.07 21.44
C ILE A 289 4.50 -6.41 21.32
N THR A 290 4.49 -7.19 22.41
CA THR A 290 3.93 -8.54 22.45
C THR A 290 2.96 -8.69 23.62
N TYR A 291 2.00 -9.61 23.50
CA TYR A 291 1.14 -9.96 24.63
C TYR A 291 1.91 -10.84 25.64
N SER A 292 1.77 -10.55 26.93
CA SER A 292 2.25 -11.38 28.03
C SER A 292 1.30 -11.32 29.23
N LYS A 293 1.15 -12.46 29.92
CA LYS A 293 0.50 -12.53 31.23
C LYS A 293 1.33 -11.90 32.35
N GLU A 294 2.65 -11.81 32.13
CA GLU A 294 3.62 -11.21 33.03
C GLU A 294 4.28 -10.04 32.29
N PRO A 295 3.74 -8.80 32.42
CA PRO A 295 4.27 -7.66 31.70
C PRO A 295 5.72 -7.36 32.09
N ALA A 296 6.56 -7.09 31.09
CA ALA A 296 7.98 -6.87 31.27
C ALA A 296 8.53 -5.97 30.15
N VAL A 297 9.71 -5.42 30.40
CA VAL A 297 10.49 -4.68 29.40
C VAL A 297 11.84 -5.37 29.27
N LYS A 298 12.26 -5.65 28.04
CA LYS A 298 13.62 -6.08 27.73
C LYS A 298 14.24 -5.13 26.72
N VAL A 299 15.55 -5.06 26.74
CA VAL A 299 16.36 -4.30 25.79
C VAL A 299 17.31 -5.30 25.17
N ASP A 300 17.30 -5.35 23.84
CA ASP A 300 18.24 -6.12 23.05
C ASP A 300 18.90 -5.20 22.03
N GLU A 301 20.21 -5.00 22.17
CA GLU A 301 20.97 -4.00 21.40
C GLU A 301 20.29 -2.61 21.38
N ASN A 302 19.68 -2.23 20.26
CA ASN A 302 18.99 -0.95 20.04
C ASN A 302 17.45 -1.08 20.12
N ASP A 303 16.93 -2.28 20.35
CA ASP A 303 15.50 -2.58 20.31
C ASP A 303 14.92 -2.73 21.71
N LEU A 304 13.71 -2.19 21.89
CA LEU A 304 12.92 -2.31 23.11
C LEU A 304 11.82 -3.37 22.91
N GLU A 305 11.88 -4.47 23.66
CA GLU A 305 10.77 -5.42 23.72
C GLU A 305 9.84 -5.05 24.88
N LEU A 306 8.61 -4.68 24.55
CA LEU A 306 7.55 -4.32 25.48
C LEU A 306 6.52 -5.45 25.54
N MET A 307 6.65 -6.31 26.55
CA MET A 307 5.72 -7.41 26.80
C MET A 307 4.57 -6.91 27.69
N ILE A 308 3.34 -6.87 27.20
CA ILE A 308 2.22 -6.18 27.87
C ILE A 308 0.97 -7.04 28.01
N SER A 309 0.14 -6.72 29.00
CA SER A 309 -1.19 -7.31 29.14
C SER A 309 -2.19 -6.67 28.16
N LYS A 310 -3.37 -7.29 28.02
CA LYS A 310 -4.49 -6.70 27.25
C LYS A 310 -4.99 -5.39 27.87
N GLU A 311 -4.94 -5.28 29.20
CA GLU A 311 -5.29 -4.05 29.92
C GLU A 311 -4.30 -2.92 29.63
N THR A 312 -3.00 -3.21 29.64
CA THR A 312 -1.95 -2.24 29.27
C THR A 312 -2.10 -1.78 27.82
N ALA A 313 -2.45 -2.68 26.89
CA ALA A 313 -2.69 -2.29 25.50
C ALA A 313 -3.88 -1.33 25.35
N LEU A 314 -4.97 -1.56 26.10
CA LEU A 314 -6.12 -0.66 26.14
C LEU A 314 -5.78 0.69 26.75
N GLU A 315 -5.00 0.70 27.84
CA GLU A 315 -4.49 1.92 28.48
C GLU A 315 -3.68 2.76 27.47
N ILE A 316 -2.67 2.15 26.84
CA ILE A 316 -1.84 2.82 25.82
C ILE A 316 -2.72 3.36 24.69
N ALA A 317 -3.63 2.54 24.15
CA ALA A 317 -4.49 2.95 23.03
C ALA A 317 -5.42 4.12 23.40
N SER A 318 -5.93 4.18 24.63
CA SER A 318 -6.77 5.29 25.10
C SER A 318 -5.99 6.59 25.30
N GLU A 319 -4.69 6.48 25.58
CA GLU A 319 -3.81 7.62 25.80
C GLU A 319 -3.11 8.08 24.51
N LEU A 320 -2.92 7.24 23.50
CA LEU A 320 -2.32 7.68 22.24
C LEU A 320 -3.32 8.48 21.38
N ILE A 321 -3.37 9.79 21.62
CA ILE A 321 -4.18 10.77 20.89
C ILE A 321 -3.26 11.75 20.14
N PRO A 322 -3.73 12.44 19.08
CA PRO A 322 -2.90 13.34 18.27
C PRO A 322 -2.72 14.70 18.96
N LYS A 323 -2.19 14.69 20.19
CA LYS A 323 -1.95 15.85 21.04
C LYS A 323 -0.65 15.68 21.82
N GLU A 324 0.16 16.73 21.88
CA GLU A 324 1.36 16.77 22.71
C GLU A 324 1.02 16.51 24.18
N LYS A 325 1.58 15.43 24.73
CA LYS A 325 1.44 15.07 26.14
C LYS A 325 2.44 14.01 26.56
N SER A 326 2.61 13.87 27.87
CA SER A 326 3.32 12.74 28.47
C SER A 326 2.41 12.03 29.46
N PHE A 327 2.50 10.71 29.51
CA PHE A 327 1.76 9.90 30.46
C PHE A 327 2.58 8.68 30.89
N THR A 328 2.47 8.31 32.16
CA THR A 328 3.07 7.10 32.72
C THR A 328 1.99 6.04 32.83
N LEU A 329 2.28 4.81 32.41
CA LEU A 329 1.32 3.72 32.49
C LEU A 329 1.04 3.33 33.94
N ASN A 330 -0.23 3.26 34.32
CA ASN A 330 -0.65 2.77 35.62
C ASN A 330 -0.39 1.27 35.73
N THR A 331 -0.63 0.52 34.66
CA THR A 331 -0.36 -0.92 34.57
C THR A 331 1.14 -1.25 34.51
N MET A 332 1.99 -0.30 34.07
CA MET A 332 3.44 -0.46 34.01
C MET A 332 4.16 0.84 34.41
N LYS A 333 4.21 1.14 35.73
CA LYS A 333 4.73 2.41 36.28
C LYS A 333 6.16 2.80 35.89
N LYS A 334 6.93 1.87 35.33
CA LYS A 334 8.30 2.09 34.83
C LYS A 334 8.33 2.59 33.38
N VAL A 335 7.20 2.61 32.68
CA VAL A 335 7.09 2.97 31.27
C VAL A 335 6.29 4.27 31.14
N LYS A 336 6.88 5.23 30.45
CA LYS A 336 6.28 6.54 30.16
C LYS A 336 6.30 6.77 28.66
N PHE A 337 5.19 7.29 28.14
CA PHE A 337 5.09 7.74 26.75
C PHE A 337 5.16 9.26 26.68
N ASN A 338 5.84 9.75 25.65
CA ASN A 338 5.87 11.16 25.24
C ASN A 338 5.33 11.24 23.81
N ILE A 339 4.26 12.01 23.63
CA ILE A 339 3.73 12.34 22.32
C ILE A 339 4.30 13.71 21.94
N GLU A 340 5.12 13.76 20.91
CA GLU A 340 5.74 14.99 20.42
C GLU A 340 5.01 15.55 19.20
N LYS A 341 5.05 16.87 19.01
CA LYS A 341 4.47 17.50 17.83
C LYS A 341 5.12 16.97 16.56
N THR A 342 4.29 16.81 15.53
CA THR A 342 4.72 16.44 14.19
C THR A 342 4.47 17.62 13.26
N GLU A 343 5.51 18.04 12.55
CA GLU A 343 5.41 19.02 11.49
C GLU A 343 5.25 18.29 10.15
N ILE A 344 4.12 18.49 9.49
CA ILE A 344 3.91 18.06 8.12
C ILE A 344 4.52 19.13 7.22
N ARG A 345 5.40 18.70 6.32
CA ARG A 345 6.12 19.56 5.39
C ARG A 345 5.72 19.25 3.96
N ASP A 346 5.68 20.27 3.11
CA ASP A 346 5.52 20.08 1.67
C ASP A 346 6.83 19.58 1.02
N GLN A 347 6.78 19.37 -0.30
CA GLN A 347 7.93 18.91 -1.09
C GLN A 347 9.10 19.90 -1.10
N GLU A 348 8.87 21.18 -0.79
CA GLU A 348 9.90 22.21 -0.65
C GLU A 348 10.47 22.28 0.78
N GLY A 349 9.98 21.43 1.68
CA GLY A 349 10.41 21.33 3.07
C GLY A 349 9.78 22.37 4.00
N LYS A 350 8.80 23.16 3.53
CA LYS A 350 8.11 24.16 4.34
C LYS A 350 7.02 23.49 5.18
N VAL A 351 6.92 23.90 6.45
CA VAL A 351 5.86 23.40 7.35
C VAL A 351 4.50 23.89 6.85
N VAL A 352 3.62 22.96 6.50
CA VAL A 352 2.26 23.23 6.04
C VAL A 352 1.22 22.95 7.14
N GLN A 353 1.53 22.07 8.08
CA GLN A 353 0.65 21.75 9.21
C GLN A 353 1.47 21.28 10.41
N VAL A 354 0.98 21.58 11.61
CA VAL A 354 1.54 21.05 12.87
C VAL A 354 0.44 20.27 13.58
N ILE A 355 0.72 19.02 13.92
CA ILE A 355 -0.16 18.14 14.71
C ILE A 355 0.47 17.97 16.09
N GLY A 356 -0.30 18.17 17.16
CA GLY A 356 0.15 18.00 18.54
C GLY A 356 0.00 19.24 19.40
#